data_AF-A0A416D5H2-F1
#
_entry.id   AF-A0A416D5H2-F1
#
_cell.length_a   1.000
_cell.length_b   1.000
_cell.length_c   1.000
_cell.angle_alpha   90.00
_cell.angle_beta   90.00
_cell.angle_gamma   90.00
#
_symmetry.space_group_name_H-M   'P 1'
#
loop_
_entity.id
_entity.type
_entity.pdbx_description
1 polymer ?
#
loop_
_entity_poly.entity_id
_entity_poly.type
_entity_poly.pdbx_seq_one_letter_code
_entity_poly.pdbx_strand_id
1 'polypeptide(L)'
;MDKISIRGLEVFANHGVFKEENVLGQKFIVNAELVCDTRSAGKEDNLEKSVNYAEVCNLITEVMRNNTFKLIEAAAENIAEKILLEYDLIREVAITLKKPWAPIMMSVDTVEVSITRKWHRAYIALGSNMGDSKGHLDGAVKELDADKCFRVKKVSEFIVTEPVGGVEQDDFLNGCLELETLYTPYELLDFLHKIEQAHNRERIVRWGPRTLDLDIILYDDVVMYEDDLIIPHIEMENREFVLKPLCEIAPYIKNPVNGKSIKQLLSEIQK
;
A
#
# COMPACT_ATOMS: atom_id res chain seq x y z
N MET A 1 -15.21 11.79 -2.22
CA MET A 1 -15.62 10.58 -2.96
C MET A 1 -16.98 10.15 -2.44
N ASP A 2 -17.79 9.50 -3.27
CA ASP A 2 -19.09 8.96 -2.86
C ASP A 2 -18.89 7.62 -2.14
N LYS A 3 -19.98 7.03 -1.64
CA LYS A 3 -19.93 5.71 -1.01
C LYS A 3 -21.18 4.88 -1.23
N ILE A 4 -20.98 3.56 -1.31
CA ILE A 4 -22.03 2.53 -1.27
C ILE A 4 -21.94 1.83 0.09
N SER A 5 -23.06 1.66 0.79
CA SER A 5 -23.09 1.05 2.12
C SER A 5 -23.93 -0.23 2.14
N ILE A 6 -23.30 -1.32 2.54
CA ILE A 6 -23.95 -2.60 2.85
C ILE A 6 -24.08 -2.69 4.37
N ARG A 7 -25.30 -2.88 4.88
CA ARG A 7 -25.58 -2.96 6.31
C ARG A 7 -26.34 -4.22 6.66
N GLY A 8 -25.93 -4.87 7.74
CA GLY A 8 -26.66 -6.01 8.28
C GLY A 8 -26.54 -7.29 7.45
N LEU A 9 -25.46 -7.47 6.69
CA LEU A 9 -25.25 -8.71 5.94
C LEU A 9 -25.00 -9.85 6.93
N GLU A 10 -25.98 -10.74 7.08
CA GLU A 10 -25.89 -11.87 8.00
C GLU A 10 -25.16 -13.04 7.35
N VAL A 11 -24.12 -13.54 8.01
CA VAL A 11 -23.37 -14.70 7.54
C VAL A 11 -23.19 -15.69 8.68
N PHE A 12 -23.52 -16.95 8.43
CA PHE A 12 -23.21 -18.05 9.33
C PHE A 12 -21.87 -18.66 8.93
N ALA A 13 -20.91 -18.71 9.86
CA ALA A 13 -19.54 -19.15 9.62
C ALA A 13 -18.91 -19.77 10.88
N ASN A 14 -17.75 -20.40 10.71
CA ASN A 14 -17.07 -21.22 11.73
C ASN A 14 -15.83 -20.52 12.32
N HIS A 15 -15.86 -19.20 12.52
CA HIS A 15 -14.72 -18.46 13.05
C HIS A 15 -14.70 -18.45 14.59
N GLY A 16 -13.50 -18.54 15.16
CA GLY A 16 -13.32 -18.57 16.60
C GLY A 16 -12.03 -19.27 17.03
N VAL A 17 -11.69 -19.10 18.30
CA VAL A 17 -10.54 -19.76 18.93
C VAL A 17 -10.96 -21.09 19.54
N PHE A 18 -12.21 -21.18 20.03
CA PHE A 18 -12.72 -22.38 20.68
C PHE A 18 -13.14 -23.42 19.63
N LYS A 19 -12.87 -24.70 19.90
CA LYS A 19 -13.18 -25.79 18.95
C LYS A 19 -14.67 -25.89 18.69
N GLU A 20 -15.47 -25.60 19.70
CA GLU A 20 -16.92 -25.61 19.68
C GLU A 20 -17.46 -24.57 18.66
N GLU A 21 -16.85 -23.38 18.59
CA GLU A 21 -17.20 -22.35 17.61
C GLU A 21 -16.94 -22.83 16.17
N ASN A 22 -15.84 -23.54 15.98
CA ASN A 22 -15.41 -24.00 14.67
C ASN A 22 -16.25 -25.19 14.18
N VAL A 23 -16.92 -25.93 15.08
CA VAL A 23 -17.81 -27.05 14.72
C VAL A 23 -19.25 -26.60 14.58
N LEU A 24 -19.77 -25.86 15.55
CA LEU A 24 -21.18 -25.43 15.57
C LEU A 24 -21.45 -24.27 14.61
N GLY A 25 -20.45 -23.41 14.41
CA GLY A 25 -20.61 -22.15 13.73
C GLY A 25 -21.45 -21.15 14.52
N GLN A 26 -21.42 -19.91 14.07
CA GLN A 26 -22.21 -18.84 14.67
C GLN A 26 -22.57 -17.78 13.64
N LYS A 27 -23.54 -16.93 14.00
CA LYS A 27 -23.93 -15.78 13.20
C LYS A 27 -22.92 -14.65 13.37
N PHE A 28 -22.51 -14.09 12.25
CA PHE A 28 -21.77 -12.84 12.14
C PHE A 28 -22.63 -11.83 11.36
N ILE A 29 -22.43 -10.55 11.64
CA ILE A 29 -23.07 -9.47 10.88
C ILE A 29 -21.98 -8.59 10.30
N VAL A 30 -21.94 -8.47 8.98
CA VAL A 30 -20.95 -7.66 8.27
C VAL A 30 -21.61 -6.37 7.77
N ASN A 31 -20.96 -5.25 8.05
CA ASN A 31 -21.23 -3.97 7.40
C ASN A 31 -20.02 -3.60 6.55
N ALA A 32 -20.25 -3.11 5.33
CA ALA A 32 -19.20 -2.62 4.45
C ALA A 32 -19.54 -1.22 3.94
N GLU A 33 -18.57 -0.32 3.95
CA GLU A 33 -18.64 0.96 3.23
C GLU A 33 -17.61 0.93 2.11
N LEU A 34 -18.05 1.07 0.88
CA LEU A 34 -17.23 1.04 -0.33
C LEU A 34 -17.12 2.46 -0.86
N VAL A 35 -15.92 3.05 -0.81
CA VAL A 35 -15.67 4.40 -1.31
C VAL A 35 -15.28 4.32 -2.78
N CYS A 36 -16.11 4.91 -3.63
CA CYS A 36 -15.93 4.93 -5.09
C CYS A 36 -16.58 6.19 -5.69
N ASP A 37 -16.27 6.51 -6.95
CA ASP A 37 -16.97 7.55 -7.69
C ASP A 37 -18.25 6.97 -8.31
N THR A 38 -19.41 7.50 -7.91
CA THR A 38 -20.72 7.03 -8.42
C THR A 38 -21.31 7.97 -9.46
N ARG A 39 -20.67 9.12 -9.73
CA ARG A 39 -21.24 10.21 -10.53
C ARG A 39 -21.53 9.79 -11.96
N SER A 40 -20.59 9.10 -12.60
CA SER A 40 -20.74 8.66 -13.99
C SER A 40 -21.85 7.62 -14.13
N ALA A 41 -21.89 6.62 -13.24
CA ALA A 41 -22.96 5.63 -13.19
C ALA A 41 -24.32 6.28 -12.97
N GLY A 42 -24.43 7.20 -12.01
CA GLY A 42 -25.69 7.88 -11.69
C GLY A 42 -26.18 8.85 -12.76
N LYS A 43 -25.27 9.50 -13.51
CA LYS A 43 -25.66 10.38 -14.62
C LYS A 43 -26.15 9.63 -15.85
N GLU A 44 -25.55 8.49 -16.13
CA GLU A 44 -25.82 7.71 -17.33
C GLU A 44 -26.78 6.54 -17.08
N ASP A 45 -27.16 6.32 -15.83
CA ASP A 45 -27.94 5.16 -15.39
C ASP A 45 -27.34 3.83 -15.89
N ASN A 46 -26.02 3.70 -15.75
CA ASN A 46 -25.25 2.57 -16.29
C ASN A 46 -24.62 1.73 -15.17
N LEU A 47 -25.09 0.49 -15.05
CA LEU A 47 -24.64 -0.47 -14.05
C LEU A 47 -23.16 -0.86 -14.23
N GLU A 48 -22.65 -0.95 -15.45
CA GLU A 48 -21.26 -1.34 -15.74
C GLU A 48 -20.24 -0.31 -15.22
N LYS A 49 -20.69 0.92 -14.93
CA LYS A 49 -19.88 2.00 -14.37
C LYS A 49 -19.98 2.08 -12.84
N SER A 50 -20.72 1.17 -12.21
CA SER A 50 -20.95 1.11 -10.77
C SER A 50 -20.37 -0.16 -10.17
N VAL A 51 -20.22 -0.18 -8.86
CA VAL A 51 -19.89 -1.40 -8.12
C VAL A 51 -21.16 -2.23 -7.94
N ASN A 52 -21.12 -3.51 -8.38
CA ASN A 52 -22.21 -4.44 -8.15
C ASN A 52 -22.21 -4.92 -6.68
N TYR A 53 -23.03 -4.29 -5.84
CA TYR A 53 -23.14 -4.64 -4.42
C TYR A 53 -23.62 -6.08 -4.18
N ALA A 54 -24.32 -6.72 -5.13
CA ALA A 54 -24.71 -8.12 -4.98
C ALA A 54 -23.50 -9.06 -5.10
N GLU A 55 -22.59 -8.78 -6.02
CA GLU A 55 -21.32 -9.51 -6.15
C GLU A 55 -20.43 -9.29 -4.93
N VAL A 56 -20.37 -8.07 -4.41
CA VAL A 56 -19.64 -7.78 -3.16
C VAL A 56 -20.22 -8.55 -1.97
N CYS A 57 -21.55 -8.60 -1.82
CA CYS A 57 -22.19 -9.40 -0.77
C CYS A 57 -21.87 -10.90 -0.91
N ASN A 58 -21.84 -11.42 -2.14
CA ASN A 58 -21.47 -12.81 -2.41
C ASN A 58 -20.01 -13.08 -2.05
N LEU A 59 -19.08 -12.20 -2.44
CA LEU A 59 -17.67 -12.30 -2.09
C LEU A 59 -17.48 -12.30 -0.57
N ILE A 60 -18.10 -11.37 0.16
CA ILE A 60 -18.03 -11.32 1.63
C ILE A 60 -18.50 -12.65 2.23
N THR A 61 -19.63 -13.17 1.74
CA THR A 61 -20.21 -14.43 2.20
C THR A 61 -19.28 -15.61 1.91
N GLU A 62 -18.67 -15.64 0.72
CA GLU A 62 -17.72 -16.67 0.31
C GLU A 62 -16.48 -16.67 1.19
N VAL A 63 -15.87 -15.51 1.43
CA VAL A 63 -14.69 -15.38 2.30
C VAL A 63 -14.99 -15.89 3.70
N MET A 64 -16.13 -15.50 4.27
CA MET A 64 -16.55 -15.92 5.61
C MET A 64 -16.85 -17.42 5.70
N ARG A 65 -17.42 -18.04 4.65
CA ARG A 65 -17.83 -19.45 4.69
C ARG A 65 -16.71 -20.42 4.31
N ASN A 66 -15.89 -20.06 3.33
CA ASN A 66 -14.85 -20.94 2.79
C ASN A 66 -13.57 -20.93 3.62
N ASN A 67 -13.45 -20.01 4.59
CA ASN A 67 -12.30 -19.91 5.47
C ASN A 67 -12.72 -20.12 6.93
N THR A 68 -11.75 -20.48 7.77
CA THR A 68 -11.93 -20.53 9.22
C THR A 68 -10.83 -19.72 9.88
N PHE A 69 -11.16 -18.48 10.25
CA PHE A 69 -10.25 -17.59 10.96
C PHE A 69 -10.38 -17.79 12.47
N LYS A 70 -9.25 -17.67 13.17
CA LYS A 70 -9.24 -17.65 14.64
C LYS A 70 -9.78 -16.34 15.21
N LEU A 71 -9.54 -15.25 14.48
CA LEU A 71 -9.79 -13.86 14.85
C LEU A 71 -10.76 -13.23 13.86
N ILE A 72 -11.67 -12.39 14.34
CA ILE A 72 -12.59 -11.64 13.46
C ILE A 72 -11.88 -10.49 12.76
N GLU A 73 -10.77 -10.04 13.33
CA GLU A 73 -9.79 -9.13 12.74
C GLU A 73 -9.23 -9.70 11.44
N ALA A 74 -8.78 -10.96 11.47
CA ALA A 74 -8.25 -11.63 10.29
C ALA A 74 -9.33 -11.82 9.21
N ALA A 75 -10.57 -12.13 9.61
CA ALA A 75 -11.69 -12.21 8.68
C ALA A 75 -11.98 -10.85 8.03
N ALA A 76 -12.02 -9.78 8.82
CA ALA A 76 -12.21 -8.42 8.31
C ALA A 76 -11.09 -8.02 7.33
N GLU A 77 -9.83 -8.32 7.66
CA GLU A 77 -8.67 -8.03 6.81
C GLU A 77 -8.78 -8.71 5.44
N ASN A 78 -9.08 -10.02 5.44
CA ASN A 78 -9.21 -10.81 4.23
C ASN A 78 -10.38 -10.34 3.35
N ILE A 79 -11.48 -9.90 3.97
CA ILE A 79 -12.61 -9.30 3.24
C ILE A 79 -12.17 -7.99 2.58
N ALA A 80 -11.55 -7.09 3.34
CA ALA A 80 -11.14 -5.78 2.86
C ALA A 80 -10.12 -5.90 1.70
N GLU A 81 -9.10 -6.74 1.87
CA GLU A 81 -8.08 -6.98 0.85
C GLU A 81 -8.70 -7.54 -0.44
N LYS A 82 -9.49 -8.62 -0.35
CA LYS A 82 -10.14 -9.20 -1.54
C LYS A 82 -11.04 -8.21 -2.27
N ILE A 83 -11.81 -7.39 -1.55
CA ILE A 83 -12.63 -6.35 -2.17
C ILE A 83 -11.75 -5.34 -2.93
N LEU A 84 -10.65 -4.87 -2.33
CA LEU A 84 -9.77 -3.88 -2.96
C LEU A 84 -8.97 -4.45 -4.14
N LEU A 85 -8.70 -5.75 -4.14
CA LEU A 85 -8.01 -6.44 -5.22
C LEU A 85 -8.92 -6.80 -6.40
N GLU A 86 -10.18 -7.19 -6.13
CA GLU A 86 -11.11 -7.65 -7.17
C GLU A 86 -11.89 -6.50 -7.84
N TYR A 87 -12.08 -5.37 -7.15
CA TYR A 87 -12.91 -4.26 -7.64
C TYR A 87 -12.13 -2.95 -7.78
N ASP A 88 -11.63 -2.67 -8.99
CA ASP A 88 -10.80 -1.49 -9.31
C ASP A 88 -11.47 -0.13 -9.06
N LEU A 89 -12.80 -0.08 -9.06
CA LEU A 89 -13.56 1.14 -8.79
C LEU A 89 -13.52 1.54 -7.30
N ILE A 90 -13.24 0.58 -6.41
CA ILE A 90 -13.20 0.81 -4.96
C ILE A 90 -11.81 1.28 -4.55
N ARG A 91 -11.74 2.48 -3.97
CA ARG A 91 -10.48 3.10 -3.53
C ARG A 91 -10.21 2.92 -2.06
N GLU A 92 -11.27 2.81 -1.27
CA GLU A 92 -11.22 2.59 0.17
C GLU A 92 -12.42 1.72 0.57
N VAL A 93 -12.20 0.83 1.53
CA VAL A 93 -13.23 -0.02 2.13
C VAL A 93 -13.14 0.07 3.64
N ALA A 94 -14.28 0.27 4.29
CA ALA A 94 -14.42 0.09 5.73
C ALA A 94 -15.27 -1.14 6.02
N ILE A 95 -14.73 -2.10 6.78
CA ILE A 95 -15.40 -3.33 7.17
C ILE A 95 -15.66 -3.29 8.67
N THR A 96 -16.89 -3.54 9.07
CA THR A 96 -17.26 -3.78 10.47
C THR A 96 -17.87 -5.16 10.60
N LEU A 97 -17.25 -6.01 11.41
CA LEU A 97 -17.66 -7.40 11.61
C LEU A 97 -18.10 -7.57 13.07
N LYS A 98 -19.40 -7.85 13.24
CA LYS A 98 -20.04 -8.06 14.54
C LYS A 98 -20.16 -9.55 14.86
N LYS A 99 -19.89 -9.88 16.12
CA LYS A 99 -20.03 -11.20 16.71
C LYS A 99 -21.07 -11.16 17.85
N PRO A 100 -22.37 -11.23 17.54
CA PRO A 100 -23.44 -11.12 18.53
C PRO A 100 -23.46 -12.29 19.52
N TRP A 101 -22.93 -13.46 19.15
CA TRP A 101 -22.91 -14.66 19.99
C TRP A 101 -21.52 -14.97 20.56
N ALA A 102 -20.69 -13.93 20.73
CA ALA A 102 -19.39 -14.09 21.37
C ALA A 102 -19.54 -14.73 22.77
N PRO A 103 -18.72 -15.73 23.13
CA PRO A 103 -18.85 -16.46 24.40
C PRO A 103 -18.34 -15.63 25.58
N ILE A 104 -19.09 -14.58 25.94
CA ILE A 104 -18.76 -13.63 27.00
C ILE A 104 -19.73 -13.87 28.16
N MET A 105 -19.19 -14.18 29.35
CA MET A 105 -19.99 -14.40 30.57
C MET A 105 -20.46 -13.08 31.22
N MET A 106 -20.82 -12.07 30.42
CA MET A 106 -21.27 -10.75 30.85
C MET A 106 -22.36 -10.25 29.89
N SER A 107 -23.20 -9.31 30.33
CA SER A 107 -24.21 -8.71 29.46
C SER A 107 -23.59 -7.64 28.57
N VAL A 108 -23.54 -7.93 27.27
CA VAL A 108 -23.17 -6.99 26.20
C VAL A 108 -24.13 -7.16 25.02
N ASP A 109 -24.32 -6.13 24.20
CA ASP A 109 -25.17 -6.19 22.99
C ASP A 109 -24.48 -6.97 21.86
N THR A 110 -23.28 -6.54 21.47
CA THR A 110 -22.41 -7.25 20.54
C THR A 110 -20.97 -6.80 20.74
N VAL A 111 -20.01 -7.65 20.33
CA VAL A 111 -18.63 -7.24 20.08
C VAL A 111 -18.44 -7.05 18.59
N GLU A 112 -17.63 -6.08 18.17
CA GLU A 112 -17.31 -5.84 16.78
C GLU A 112 -15.87 -5.38 16.58
N VAL A 113 -15.34 -5.66 15.39
CA VAL A 113 -14.08 -5.10 14.89
C VAL A 113 -14.40 -4.26 13.68
N SER A 114 -13.82 -3.05 13.62
CA SER A 114 -13.93 -2.13 12.50
C SER A 114 -12.55 -1.80 11.97
N ILE A 115 -12.34 -2.00 10.67
CA ILE A 115 -11.10 -1.66 9.96
C ILE A 115 -11.40 -0.81 8.73
N THR A 116 -10.43 -0.02 8.31
CA THR A 116 -10.44 0.71 7.03
C THR A 116 -9.16 0.39 6.28
N ARG A 117 -9.28 0.07 4.99
CA ARG A 117 -8.16 -0.15 4.07
C ARG A 117 -8.39 0.64 2.81
N LYS A 118 -7.32 1.15 2.20
CA LYS A 118 -7.38 1.91 0.96
C LYS A 118 -6.12 1.70 0.14
N TRP A 119 -6.22 2.00 -1.15
CA TRP A 119 -5.04 2.18 -1.99
C TRP A 119 -4.34 3.48 -1.61
N HIS A 120 -3.09 3.37 -1.22
CA HIS A 120 -2.18 4.47 -0.91
C HIS A 120 -1.27 4.74 -2.09
N ARG A 121 -0.80 5.97 -2.25
CA ARG A 121 0.16 6.34 -3.29
C ARG A 121 1.53 6.56 -2.66
N ALA A 122 2.55 5.89 -3.18
CA ALA A 122 3.92 6.02 -2.73
C ALA A 122 4.88 6.36 -3.88
N TYR A 123 5.98 7.02 -3.53
CA TYR A 123 7.08 7.34 -4.43
C TYR A 123 8.36 6.75 -3.88
N ILE A 124 9.01 5.88 -4.66
CA ILE A 124 10.21 5.16 -4.25
C ILE A 124 11.38 5.64 -5.11
N ALA A 125 12.49 6.01 -4.48
CA ALA A 125 13.75 6.20 -5.19
C ALA A 125 14.44 4.85 -5.34
N LEU A 126 15.02 4.60 -6.51
CA LEU A 126 15.82 3.41 -6.78
C LEU A 126 17.25 3.82 -7.11
N GLY A 127 18.22 3.07 -6.57
CA GLY A 127 19.64 3.29 -6.83
C GLY A 127 20.44 1.99 -6.89
N SER A 128 21.43 1.91 -7.78
CA SER A 128 22.41 0.81 -7.83
C SER A 128 23.72 1.29 -8.42
N ASN A 129 24.84 0.82 -7.90
CA ASN A 129 26.17 1.04 -8.49
C ASN A 129 27.07 -0.19 -8.51
N MET A 130 26.53 -1.38 -8.24
CA MET A 130 27.30 -2.63 -8.29
C MET A 130 26.70 -3.59 -9.32
N GLY A 131 27.58 -4.30 -10.04
CA GLY A 131 27.17 -5.36 -10.97
C GLY A 131 26.28 -4.85 -12.11
N ASP A 132 25.28 -5.64 -12.50
CA ASP A 132 24.30 -5.27 -13.50
C ASP A 132 23.26 -4.31 -12.90
N SER A 133 23.67 -3.05 -12.69
CA SER A 133 22.82 -2.05 -12.03
C SER A 133 21.48 -1.87 -12.71
N LYS A 134 21.44 -1.86 -14.05
CA LYS A 134 20.17 -1.79 -14.78
C LYS A 134 19.32 -3.03 -14.55
N GLY A 135 19.92 -4.22 -14.59
CA GLY A 135 19.23 -5.47 -14.26
C GLY A 135 18.68 -5.50 -12.84
N HIS A 136 19.39 -4.93 -11.86
CA HIS A 136 18.92 -4.81 -10.49
C HIS A 136 17.71 -3.86 -10.38
N LEU A 137 17.76 -2.68 -11.01
CA LEU A 137 16.63 -1.75 -11.00
C LEU A 137 15.41 -2.32 -11.75
N ASP A 138 15.61 -2.88 -12.95
CA ASP A 138 14.55 -3.52 -13.74
C ASP A 138 13.94 -4.72 -12.99
N GLY A 139 14.74 -5.46 -12.23
CA GLY A 139 14.30 -6.56 -11.37
C GLY A 139 13.42 -6.09 -10.22
N ALA A 140 13.85 -5.06 -9.49
CA ALA A 140 13.08 -4.48 -8.37
C ALA A 140 11.69 -3.99 -8.81
N VAL A 141 11.61 -3.32 -9.97
CA VAL A 141 10.33 -2.88 -10.54
C VAL A 141 9.42 -4.07 -10.85
N LYS A 142 9.96 -5.15 -11.42
CA LYS A 142 9.18 -6.36 -11.72
C LYS A 142 8.72 -7.08 -10.46
N GLU A 143 9.54 -7.14 -9.41
CA GLU A 143 9.16 -7.75 -8.14
C GLU A 143 8.05 -6.98 -7.45
N LEU A 144 8.10 -5.64 -7.50
CA LEU A 144 7.00 -4.80 -7.02
C LEU A 144 5.73 -5.02 -7.85
N ASP A 145 5.80 -5.07 -9.18
CA ASP A 145 4.63 -5.26 -10.04
C ASP A 145 4.04 -6.68 -9.98
N ALA A 146 4.80 -7.66 -9.46
CA ALA A 146 4.36 -9.04 -9.33
C ALA A 146 3.45 -9.30 -8.11
N ASP A 147 3.52 -8.45 -7.08
CA ASP A 147 2.66 -8.55 -5.90
C ASP A 147 1.37 -7.75 -6.14
N LYS A 148 0.22 -8.41 -5.95
CA LYS A 148 -1.12 -7.87 -6.23
C LYS A 148 -1.46 -6.67 -5.35
N CYS A 149 -0.80 -6.53 -4.21
CA CYS A 149 -0.96 -5.40 -3.30
C CYS A 149 -0.20 -4.15 -3.77
N PHE A 150 0.49 -4.20 -4.92
CA PHE A 150 1.08 -3.06 -5.59
C PHE A 150 0.50 -2.85 -6.99
N ARG A 151 0.57 -1.60 -7.45
CA ARG A 151 0.30 -1.23 -8.85
C ARG A 151 1.35 -0.21 -9.26
N VAL A 152 2.35 -0.64 -10.03
CA VAL A 152 3.34 0.29 -10.59
C VAL A 152 2.64 1.20 -11.59
N LYS A 153 2.68 2.52 -11.37
CA LYS A 153 1.99 3.52 -12.21
C LYS A 153 2.93 4.14 -13.22
N LYS A 154 4.11 4.57 -12.78
CA LYS A 154 5.14 5.19 -13.62
C LYS A 154 6.53 4.88 -13.09
N VAL A 155 7.48 4.71 -13.99
CA VAL A 155 8.92 4.61 -13.70
C VAL A 155 9.60 5.70 -14.51
N SER A 156 10.49 6.47 -13.89
CA SER A 156 11.28 7.48 -14.59
C SER A 156 12.31 6.83 -15.51
N GLU A 157 12.91 7.62 -16.39
CA GLU A 157 14.20 7.22 -16.97
C GLU A 157 15.25 7.02 -15.85
N PHE A 158 16.19 6.12 -16.11
CA PHE A 158 17.35 5.93 -15.23
C PHE A 158 18.48 6.85 -15.64
N ILE A 159 19.03 7.58 -14.68
CA ILE A 159 20.11 8.55 -14.88
C ILE A 159 21.39 8.06 -14.21
N VAL A 160 22.52 8.32 -14.85
CA VAL A 160 23.85 8.06 -14.27
C VAL A 160 24.29 9.29 -13.47
N THR A 161 24.78 9.08 -12.25
CA THR A 161 25.22 10.15 -11.35
C THR A 161 26.44 9.72 -10.53
N GLU A 162 27.35 10.66 -10.28
CA GLU A 162 28.51 10.42 -9.43
C GLU A 162 28.10 10.06 -7.99
N PRO A 163 28.91 9.23 -7.28
CA PRO A 163 28.60 8.82 -5.91
C PRO A 163 28.68 9.99 -4.92
N VAL A 164 27.71 10.06 -4.02
CA VAL A 164 27.70 11.03 -2.91
C VAL A 164 28.32 10.40 -1.66
N GLY A 165 29.08 11.19 -0.89
CA GLY A 165 29.62 10.76 0.42
C GLY A 165 31.13 10.52 0.47
N GLY A 166 31.86 10.82 -0.60
CA GLY A 166 33.33 10.87 -0.58
C GLY A 166 34.05 9.51 -0.53
N VAL A 167 33.34 8.42 -0.81
CA VAL A 167 33.91 7.08 -0.99
C VAL A 167 34.12 6.83 -2.48
N GLU A 168 35.35 6.44 -2.87
CA GLU A 168 35.67 6.08 -4.26
C GLU A 168 34.92 4.79 -4.64
N GLN A 169 34.01 4.91 -5.61
CA GLN A 169 33.14 3.83 -6.09
C GLN A 169 32.62 4.17 -7.48
N ASP A 170 32.04 3.18 -8.17
CA ASP A 170 31.43 3.36 -9.48
C ASP A 170 30.21 4.31 -9.41
N ASP A 171 29.91 4.93 -10.56
CA ASP A 171 28.73 5.79 -10.72
C ASP A 171 27.44 5.02 -10.41
N PHE A 172 26.48 5.74 -9.82
CA PHE A 172 25.15 5.21 -9.56
C PHE A 172 24.24 5.36 -10.77
N LEU A 173 23.45 4.33 -11.03
CA LEU A 173 22.22 4.42 -11.79
C LEU A 173 21.07 4.70 -10.82
N ASN A 174 20.37 5.83 -11.01
CA ASN A 174 19.28 6.28 -10.15
C ASN A 174 17.96 6.47 -10.93
N GLY A 175 16.84 6.25 -10.26
CA GLY A 175 15.50 6.47 -10.79
C GLY A 175 14.45 6.69 -9.72
N CYS A 176 13.22 6.91 -10.13
CA CYS A 176 12.05 6.98 -9.23
C CYS A 176 10.88 6.19 -9.81
N LEU A 177 10.07 5.64 -8.91
CA LEU A 177 8.86 4.87 -9.19
C LEU A 177 7.68 5.50 -8.46
N GLU A 178 6.57 5.71 -9.17
CA GLU A 178 5.24 5.97 -8.60
C GLU A 178 4.46 4.66 -8.56
N LEU A 179 3.93 4.31 -7.39
CA LEU A 179 3.12 3.10 -7.20
C LEU A 179 1.89 3.37 -6.32
N GLU A 180 0.83 2.58 -6.52
CA GLU A 180 -0.24 2.42 -5.55
C GLU A 180 0.01 1.15 -4.71
N THR A 181 -0.28 1.19 -3.41
CA THR A 181 -0.11 0.04 -2.50
C THR A 181 -1.24 -0.11 -1.48
N LEU A 182 -1.53 -1.34 -1.06
CA LEU A 182 -2.36 -1.63 0.12
C LEU A 182 -1.57 -1.68 1.43
N TYR A 183 -0.24 -1.72 1.37
CA TYR A 183 0.63 -1.82 2.54
C TYR A 183 0.78 -0.48 3.24
N THR A 184 0.80 -0.52 4.57
CA THR A 184 1.24 0.59 5.41
C THR A 184 2.69 0.98 5.12
N PRO A 185 3.16 2.16 5.57
CA PRO A 185 4.55 2.57 5.38
C PRO A 185 5.59 1.54 5.85
N TYR A 186 5.33 0.89 7.00
CA TYR A 186 6.24 -0.14 7.55
C TYR A 186 6.20 -1.44 6.75
N GLU A 187 5.01 -1.90 6.34
CA GLU A 187 4.90 -3.10 5.50
C GLU A 187 5.58 -2.89 4.13
N LEU A 188 5.47 -1.67 3.58
CA LEU A 188 6.20 -1.27 2.38
C LEU A 188 7.72 -1.28 2.62
N LEU A 189 8.20 -0.66 3.71
CA LEU A 189 9.62 -0.66 4.07
C LEU A 189 10.18 -2.09 4.20
N ASP A 190 9.47 -2.96 4.90
CA ASP A 190 9.83 -4.37 5.06
C ASP A 190 9.86 -5.11 3.71
N PHE A 191 8.94 -4.80 2.80
CA PHE A 191 8.93 -5.38 1.46
C PHE A 191 10.12 -4.91 0.63
N LEU A 192 10.43 -3.61 0.65
CA LEU A 192 11.60 -3.06 -0.05
C LEU A 192 12.90 -3.69 0.48
N HIS A 193 13.05 -3.85 1.80
CA HIS A 193 14.19 -4.54 2.39
C HIS A 193 14.31 -6.00 1.93
N LYS A 194 13.20 -6.71 1.72
CA LYS A 194 13.25 -8.08 1.17
C LYS A 194 13.76 -8.10 -0.27
N ILE A 195 13.34 -7.16 -1.12
CA ILE A 195 13.85 -7.04 -2.50
C ILE A 195 15.35 -6.76 -2.47
N GLU A 196 15.80 -5.81 -1.63
CA GLU A 196 17.22 -5.50 -1.50
C GLU A 196 18.06 -6.72 -1.09
N GLN A 197 17.56 -7.52 -0.15
CA GLN A 197 18.22 -8.76 0.26
C GLN A 197 18.25 -9.80 -0.87
N ALA A 198 17.18 -9.93 -1.65
CA ALA A 198 17.14 -10.82 -2.82
C ALA A 198 18.14 -10.40 -3.90
N HIS A 199 18.44 -9.10 -3.98
CA HIS A 199 19.47 -8.52 -4.84
C HIS A 199 20.87 -8.50 -4.20
N ASN A 200 21.09 -9.25 -3.11
CA ASN A 200 22.37 -9.41 -2.41
C ASN A 200 22.95 -8.09 -1.85
N ARG A 201 22.10 -7.18 -1.35
CA ARG A 201 22.57 -5.96 -0.68
C ARG A 201 23.31 -6.30 0.62
N GLU A 202 24.58 -5.89 0.73
CA GLU A 202 25.38 -5.98 1.96
C GLU A 202 25.58 -4.60 2.61
N ARG A 203 25.37 -4.49 3.93
CA ARG A 203 25.52 -3.23 4.69
C ARG A 203 26.86 -3.19 5.45
N ILE A 204 27.98 -3.17 4.72
CA ILE A 204 29.34 -3.20 5.30
C ILE A 204 29.83 -1.79 5.69
N VAL A 205 29.69 -0.82 4.78
CA VAL A 205 30.15 0.57 4.97
C VAL A 205 28.98 1.52 4.81
N ARG A 206 28.87 2.51 5.72
CA ARG A 206 27.87 3.57 5.59
C ARG A 206 28.14 4.36 4.31
N TRP A 207 27.15 4.44 3.41
CA TRP A 207 27.25 5.02 2.06
C TRP A 207 28.23 4.29 1.11
N GLY A 208 28.54 3.03 1.40
CA GLY A 208 29.32 2.20 0.50
C GLY A 208 28.54 1.76 -0.75
N PRO A 209 29.23 1.07 -1.67
CA PRO A 209 28.62 0.47 -2.85
C PRO A 209 27.48 -0.49 -2.49
N ARG A 210 26.46 -0.55 -3.35
CA ARG A 210 25.28 -1.41 -3.15
C ARG A 210 24.69 -1.85 -4.49
N THR A 211 24.25 -3.10 -4.51
CA THR A 211 23.56 -3.73 -5.65
C THR A 211 22.16 -3.17 -5.88
N LEU A 212 21.49 -2.72 -4.82
CA LEU A 212 20.18 -2.10 -4.88
C LEU A 212 19.92 -1.28 -3.61
N ASP A 213 19.28 -0.13 -3.78
CA ASP A 213 18.82 0.79 -2.73
C ASP A 213 17.40 1.25 -3.09
N LEU A 214 16.45 1.03 -2.20
CA LEU A 214 15.05 1.41 -2.38
C LEU A 214 14.61 2.26 -1.18
N ASP A 215 14.40 3.56 -1.41
CA ASP A 215 14.01 4.51 -0.37
C ASP A 215 12.57 5.01 -0.59
N ILE A 216 11.74 4.97 0.46
CA ILE A 216 10.42 5.62 0.44
C ILE A 216 10.61 7.13 0.52
N ILE A 217 10.29 7.85 -0.56
CA ILE A 217 10.44 9.31 -0.64
C ILE A 217 9.21 10.03 -0.12
N LEU A 218 8.03 9.62 -0.59
CA LEU A 218 6.74 10.19 -0.23
C LEU A 218 5.70 9.07 -0.14
N TYR A 219 4.72 9.24 0.75
CA TYR A 219 3.61 8.30 0.93
C TYR A 219 2.35 9.09 1.30
N ASP A 220 1.33 9.07 0.44
CA ASP A 220 0.16 9.94 0.53
C ASP A 220 0.55 11.40 0.90
N ASP A 221 -0.07 11.94 1.95
CA ASP A 221 0.28 13.20 2.62
C ASP A 221 0.86 12.91 4.03
N VAL A 222 1.42 11.71 4.25
CA VAL A 222 1.97 11.29 5.54
C VAL A 222 3.20 12.12 5.90
N VAL A 223 3.21 12.59 7.15
CA VAL A 223 4.39 13.16 7.80
C VAL A 223 4.65 12.34 9.06
N MET A 224 5.74 11.57 9.05
CA MET A 224 6.16 10.74 10.18
C MET A 224 7.67 10.90 10.43
N TYR A 225 8.04 10.80 11.70
CA TYR A 225 9.42 10.92 12.17
C TYR A 225 9.62 9.90 13.28
N GLU A 226 10.02 8.69 12.90
CA GLU A 226 10.33 7.59 13.80
C GLU A 226 11.76 7.10 13.55
N ASP A 227 12.35 6.42 14.53
CA ASP A 227 13.77 6.01 14.49
C ASP A 227 14.11 5.17 13.26
N ASP A 228 13.17 4.32 12.82
CA ASP A 228 13.35 3.38 11.71
C ASP A 228 12.76 3.87 10.37
N LEU A 229 11.94 4.94 10.36
CA LEU A 229 11.29 5.44 9.14
C LEU A 229 10.89 6.92 9.25
N ILE A 230 11.34 7.72 8.28
CA ILE A 230 10.99 9.15 8.16
C ILE A 230 10.36 9.37 6.79
N ILE A 231 9.13 9.89 6.76
CA ILE A 231 8.43 10.28 5.53
C ILE A 231 7.90 11.70 5.70
N PRO A 232 8.10 12.61 4.74
CA PRO A 232 8.93 12.47 3.53
C PRO A 232 10.40 12.20 3.86
N HIS A 233 11.13 11.53 2.96
CA HIS A 233 12.53 11.19 3.21
C HIS A 233 13.35 12.46 3.49
N ILE A 234 14.06 12.50 4.64
CA ILE A 234 14.68 13.72 5.17
C ILE A 234 15.67 14.39 4.20
N GLU A 235 16.43 13.61 3.44
CA GLU A 235 17.40 14.14 2.47
C GLU A 235 16.83 14.32 1.06
N MET A 236 15.52 14.10 0.82
CA MET A 236 15.01 14.14 -0.55
C MET A 236 15.23 15.50 -1.22
N GLU A 237 15.15 16.58 -0.45
CA GLU A 237 15.30 17.96 -0.96
C GLU A 237 16.75 18.31 -1.28
N ASN A 238 17.71 17.57 -0.71
CA ASN A 238 19.15 17.79 -0.88
C ASN A 238 19.75 16.89 -1.97
N ARG A 239 18.93 16.09 -2.66
CA ARG A 239 19.40 15.06 -3.62
C ARG A 239 18.83 15.31 -5.00
N GLU A 240 19.62 15.93 -5.89
CA GLU A 240 19.21 16.17 -7.28
C GLU A 240 18.92 14.84 -8.01
N PHE A 241 19.70 13.79 -7.72
CA PHE A 241 19.52 12.45 -8.29
C PHE A 241 18.21 11.77 -7.85
N VAL A 242 17.52 12.29 -6.82
CA VAL A 242 16.15 11.89 -6.43
C VAL A 242 15.13 12.85 -7.07
N LEU A 243 15.34 14.16 -6.94
CA LEU A 243 14.37 15.16 -7.41
C LEU A 243 14.20 15.18 -8.93
N LYS A 244 15.27 14.95 -9.70
CA LYS A 244 15.24 14.94 -11.16
C LYS A 244 14.35 13.81 -11.71
N PRO A 245 14.56 12.51 -11.37
CA PRO A 245 13.66 11.45 -11.81
C PRO A 245 12.26 11.57 -11.21
N LEU A 246 12.12 12.02 -9.96
CA LEU A 246 10.80 12.25 -9.37
C LEU A 246 10.00 13.35 -10.09
N CYS A 247 10.68 14.42 -10.53
CA CYS A 247 10.06 15.52 -11.28
C CYS A 247 9.59 15.07 -12.68
N GLU A 248 10.22 14.06 -13.27
CA GLU A 248 9.80 13.49 -14.56
C GLU A 248 8.40 12.85 -14.45
N ILE A 249 8.17 12.06 -13.41
CA ILE A 249 6.93 11.28 -13.24
C ILE A 249 5.85 12.04 -12.46
N ALA A 250 6.24 12.98 -11.60
CA ALA A 250 5.36 13.62 -10.61
C ALA A 250 5.75 15.08 -10.28
N PRO A 251 5.84 16.00 -11.27
CA PRO A 251 6.38 17.36 -11.06
C PRO A 251 5.56 18.25 -10.10
N TYR A 252 4.26 17.95 -9.96
CA TYR A 252 3.31 18.80 -9.24
C TYR A 252 2.86 18.25 -7.89
N ILE A 253 3.34 17.05 -7.49
CA ILE A 253 3.08 16.56 -6.13
C ILE A 253 3.82 17.48 -5.16
N LYS A 254 3.22 17.68 -3.99
CA LYS A 254 3.76 18.58 -2.98
C LYS A 254 4.42 17.77 -1.88
N ASN A 255 5.54 18.27 -1.38
CA ASN A 255 6.04 17.82 -0.09
C ASN A 255 5.02 18.27 0.99
N PRO A 256 4.43 17.36 1.78
CA PRO A 256 3.45 17.71 2.81
C PRO A 256 4.01 18.58 3.94
N VAL A 257 5.34 18.64 4.11
CA VAL A 257 6.00 19.44 5.17
C VAL A 257 6.06 20.93 4.81
N ASN A 258 6.47 21.28 3.59
CA ASN A 258 6.69 22.68 3.19
C ASN A 258 5.74 23.17 2.08
N GLY A 259 4.92 22.28 1.51
CA GLY A 259 3.94 22.59 0.46
C GLY A 259 4.53 22.89 -0.92
N LYS A 260 5.86 22.81 -1.09
CA LYS A 260 6.54 23.01 -2.38
C LYS A 260 6.32 21.81 -3.28
N SER A 261 6.14 22.06 -4.58
CA SER A 261 6.08 20.98 -5.55
C SER A 261 7.47 20.42 -5.84
N ILE A 262 7.55 19.17 -6.30
CA ILE A 262 8.85 18.57 -6.69
C ILE A 262 9.59 19.42 -7.73
N LYS A 263 8.85 19.97 -8.70
CA LYS A 263 9.42 20.92 -9.69
C LYS A 263 10.05 22.17 -9.04
N GLN A 264 9.45 22.69 -7.97
CA GLN A 264 10.01 23.82 -7.24
C GLN A 264 11.27 23.42 -6.48
N LEU A 265 11.25 22.28 -5.77
CA LEU A 265 12.42 21.75 -5.06
C LEU A 265 13.60 21.50 -6.00
N LEU A 266 13.35 20.88 -7.16
CA LEU A 266 14.39 20.67 -8.18
C LEU A 266 14.98 21.99 -8.70
N SER A 267 14.14 23.01 -8.90
CA SER A 267 14.60 24.33 -9.33
C SER A 267 15.40 25.08 -8.25
N GLU A 268 15.27 24.70 -6.99
CA GLU A 268 16.00 25.32 -5.87
C GLU A 268 17.39 24.70 -5.68
N ILE A 269 17.52 23.39 -5.82
CA ILE A 269 18.82 22.71 -5.70
C ILE A 269 19.76 22.97 -6.90
N GLN A 270 19.21 23.32 -8.07
CA GLN A 270 19.97 23.63 -9.28
C GLN A 270 20.47 25.10 -9.35
N LYS A 271 20.21 25.90 -8.33
CA LYS A 271 20.66 27.31 -8.24
C LYS A 271 21.96 27.44 -7.48
#